data_AF-A0A842NP12-F1
#
_entry.id   AF-A0A842NP12-F1
#
_cell.length_a   1.000
_cell.length_b   1.000
_cell.length_c   1.000
_cell.angle_alpha   90.00
_cell.angle_beta   90.00
_cell.angle_gamma   90.00
#
_symmetry.space_group_name_H-M   'P 1'
#
loop_
_entity.id
_entity.type
_entity.pdbx_description
1 polymer ?
#
loop_
_entity_poly.entity_id
_entity_poly.type
_entity_poly.pdbx_seq_one_letter_code
_entity_poly.pdbx_strand_id
1 'polypeptide(L)' 'MKFIELPIRDEILEALEDLGFDDMFPIQENAIPVMLEGKNVVGQAKT' A
#
# COMPACT_ATOMS: atom_id res chain seq x y z
N MET A 1 4.93 -7.08 4.07
CA MET A 1 4.85 -5.75 4.71
C MET A 1 3.39 -5.43 4.83
N LYS A 2 2.93 -5.09 6.04
CA LYS A 2 1.51 -4.93 6.32
C LYS A 2 1.05 -3.52 5.96
N PHE A 3 -0.22 -3.37 5.59
CA PHE A 3 -0.79 -2.04 5.33
C PHE A 3 -0.76 -1.15 6.58
N ILE A 4 -0.91 -1.71 7.78
CA ILE A 4 -0.90 -0.98 9.06
C ILE A 4 0.42 -0.27 9.39
N GLU A 5 1.50 -0.61 8.68
CA GLU A 5 2.80 0.04 8.83
C GLU A 5 2.91 1.36 8.03
N LEU A 6 1.94 1.65 7.15
CA LEU A 6 1.96 2.84 6.31
C LEU A 6 1.46 4.07 7.07
N PRO A 7 2.09 5.25 6.89
CA PRO A 7 1.62 6.51 7.47
C PRO A 7 0.45 7.10 6.66
N ILE A 8 -0.64 6.34 6.55
CA ILE A 8 -1.88 6.73 5.88
C ILE A 8 -2.99 6.91 6.90
N ARG A 9 -4.14 7.42 6.45
CA ARG A 9 -5.26 7.71 7.36
C ARG A 9 -5.89 6.42 7.88
N ASP A 10 -6.33 6.44 9.12
CA ASP A 10 -6.94 5.30 9.80
C ASP A 10 -8.17 4.77 9.05
N GLU A 11 -8.97 5.65 8.44
CA GLU A 11 -10.16 5.21 7.70
C GLU A 11 -9.82 4.35 6.47
N ILE A 12 -8.59 4.49 5.92
CA ILE A 12 -8.11 3.63 4.83
C ILE A 12 -7.67 2.27 5.39
N LEU A 13 -7.02 2.25 6.56
CA LEU A 13 -6.59 1.02 7.21
C LEU A 13 -7.80 0.18 7.63
N GLU A 14 -8.83 0.79 8.21
CA GLU A 14 -10.10 0.14 8.55
C GLU A 14 -10.76 -0.46 7.31
N ALA A 15 -10.82 0.30 6.20
CA ALA A 15 -11.40 -0.21 4.96
C ALA A 15 -10.61 -1.39 4.37
N LEU A 16 -9.27 -1.41 4.50
CA LEU A 16 -8.44 -2.52 4.06
C LEU A 16 -8.70 -3.78 4.92
N GLU A 17 -8.84 -3.60 6.23
CA GLU A 17 -9.17 -4.68 7.16
C GLU A 17 -10.57 -5.27 6.88
N ASP A 18 -11.58 -4.41 6.66
CA ASP A 18 -12.96 -4.81 6.30
C ASP A 18 -13.00 -5.63 5.00
N LEU A 19 -12.09 -5.33 4.07
CA LEU A 19 -11.93 -6.06 2.81
C LEU A 19 -11.07 -7.32 2.94
N GLY A 20 -10.47 -7.57 4.11
CA GLY A 20 -9.60 -8.72 4.37
C GLY A 20 -8.19 -8.57 3.79
N PHE A 21 -7.72 -7.34 3.54
CA PHE A 21 -6.36 -7.07 3.08
C PHE A 21 -5.43 -6.76 4.26
N ASP A 22 -4.58 -7.73 4.61
CA ASP A 22 -3.62 -7.61 5.72
C ASP A 22 -2.20 -7.28 5.19
N ASP A 23 -1.70 -8.10 4.26
CA ASP A 23 -0.39 -7.94 3.63
C ASP A 23 -0.46 -7.29 2.25
N MET A 24 0.53 -6.45 1.94
CA MET A 24 0.73 -5.91 0.60
C MET A 24 1.30 -6.95 -0.36
N PHE A 25 0.85 -6.91 -1.62
CA PHE A 25 1.53 -7.62 -2.70
C PHE A 25 2.89 -6.99 -3.01
N PRO A 26 3.85 -7.74 -3.59
CA PRO A 26 5.19 -7.21 -3.86
C PRO A 26 5.18 -5.89 -4.66
N ILE A 27 4.29 -5.72 -5.63
CA ILE A 27 4.20 -4.46 -6.37
C ILE A 27 3.73 -3.29 -5.48
N GLN A 28 2.83 -3.54 -4.53
CA GLN A 28 2.33 -2.53 -3.60
C GLN A 28 3.42 -2.12 -2.60
N GLU A 29 4.16 -3.08 -2.05
CA GLU A 29 5.30 -2.84 -1.17
C GLU A 29 6.38 -1.97 -1.84
N ASN A 30 6.63 -2.21 -3.13
CA ASN A 30 7.64 -1.47 -3.89
C ASN A 30 7.16 -0.09 -4.36
N ALA A 31 5.85 0.11 -4.54
CA ALA A 31 5.30 1.33 -5.14
C ALA A 31 4.73 2.31 -4.12
N ILE A 32 3.98 1.84 -3.12
CA ILE A 32 3.21 2.69 -2.21
C ILE A 32 4.13 3.56 -1.33
N PRO A 33 5.19 3.03 -0.66
CA PRO A 33 6.07 3.86 0.16
C PRO A 33 6.76 4.97 -0.66
N VAL A 34 7.23 4.64 -1.86
CA VAL A 34 7.89 5.60 -2.76
C VAL A 34 6.92 6.69 -3.22
N MET A 35 5.66 6.33 -3.48
CA MET A 35 4.61 7.28 -3.85
C MET A 35 4.24 8.22 -2.69
N LEU A 36 4.24 7.71 -1.44
CA LEU A 36 3.99 8.52 -0.24
C LEU A 36 5.09 9.57 0.02
N GLU A 37 6.30 9.35 -0.48
CA GLU A 37 7.37 10.36 -0.47
C GLU A 37 7.16 11.51 -1.49
N GLY A 38 6.05 11.49 -2.25
CA GLY A 38 5.72 12.51 -3.25
C GLY A 38 6.52 12.38 -4.54
N LYS A 39 7.16 11.22 -4.79
CA LYS A 39 7.93 10.96 -6.01
C LYS A 39 7.01 10.49 -7.13
N ASN A 40 7.41 10.77 -8.37
CA ASN A 40 6.80 10.16 -9.55
C ASN A 40 7.19 8.67 -9.61
N VAL A 41 6.23 7.79 -9.84
CA VAL A 41 6.43 6.34 -9.86
C VAL A 41 5.88 5.74 -11.16
N VAL A 42 6.62 4.80 -11.74
CA VAL A 42 6.13 3.90 -12.79
C VAL A 42 6.02 2.51 -12.21
N GLY A 43 4.80 1.98 -12.14
CA GLY A 43 4.53 0.64 -11.63
C GLY A 43 4.47 -0.41 -12.75
N GLN A 44 5.07 -1.57 -12.52
CA GLN A 44 4.92 -2.75 -13.39
C GLN A 44 4.55 -3.95 -12.52
N ALA A 45 3.35 -4.50 -12.73
CA ALA A 45 2.89 -5.73 -12.09
C ALA A 45 2.76 -6.85 -13.12
N LYS A 46 2.87 -8.10 -12.66
CA LYS A 46 2.43 -9.26 -13.42
C LYS A 46 0.94 -9.49 -13.09
N THR A 47 0.13 -9.69 -14.11
CA THR A 47 -1.26 -10.19 -13.99
C THR A 47 -1.32 -11.66 -13.65
#